data_AF-I1I0V6-F1
#
_entry.id   AF-I1I0V6-F1
#
_cell.length_a   1.000
_cell.length_b   1.000
_cell.length_c   1.000
_cell.angle_alpha   90.00
_cell.angle_beta   90.00
_cell.angle_gamma   90.00
#
_symmetry.space_group_name_H-M   'P 1'
#
loop_
_entity.id
_entity.type
_entity.pdbx_description
1 polymer ?
#
loop_
_entity_poly.entity_id
_entity_poly.type
_entity_poly.pdbx_seq_one_letter_code
_entity_poly.pdbx_strand_id
1 'polypeptide(L)'
;MKTILLLVLLLLASPSMIAGGGKPRCPGVQSLTPAAACKAATGTALMFFLCMDTLREFTAAGAEEATLYALLAAQHALKTMESTEARTRGLIGGGALSGDQKLAYASCLGDYADAERSMGRAARELLPRCELAGLGIRRGIDLGLEKCRDRLVRIGAPEPLSGLVLSDRNRAALAYFLSKFAAPMVMIL
;
A
#
# COMPACT_ATOMS: atom_id res chain seq x y z
N MET A 1 -32.14 -40.57 17.52
CA MET A 1 -30.65 -40.68 17.48
C MET A 1 -30.04 -40.11 16.20
N LYS A 2 -30.57 -40.37 14.99
CA LYS A 2 -30.05 -39.80 13.71
C LYS A 2 -30.13 -38.27 13.60
N THR A 3 -31.19 -37.65 14.11
CA THR A 3 -31.40 -36.19 14.06
C THR A 3 -30.47 -35.39 14.98
N ILE A 4 -30.09 -35.97 16.13
CA ILE A 4 -29.14 -35.34 17.08
C ILE A 4 -27.72 -35.38 16.50
N LEU A 5 -27.36 -36.43 15.75
CA LEU A 5 -26.05 -36.55 15.10
C LEU A 5 -25.86 -35.51 13.98
N LEU A 6 -26.92 -35.19 13.23
CA LEU A 6 -26.92 -34.19 12.16
C LEU A 6 -26.72 -32.76 12.69
N LEU A 7 -27.31 -32.42 13.84
CA LEU A 7 -27.12 -31.11 14.48
C LEU A 7 -25.69 -30.92 15.01
N VAL A 8 -25.06 -31.98 15.53
CA VAL A 8 -23.66 -31.92 16.02
C VAL A 8 -22.66 -31.78 14.85
N LEU A 9 -22.94 -32.36 13.68
CA LEU A 9 -22.10 -32.21 12.49
C LEU A 9 -22.16 -30.81 11.85
N LEU A 10 -23.29 -30.12 11.96
CA LEU A 10 -23.47 -28.74 11.46
C LEU A 10 -22.80 -27.67 12.35
N LEU A 11 -22.54 -27.97 13.63
CA LEU A 11 -21.87 -27.07 14.57
C LEU A 11 -20.33 -27.09 14.47
N LEU A 12 -19.75 -28.06 13.74
CA LEU A 12 -18.29 -28.17 13.54
C LEU A 12 -17.76 -27.37 12.34
N ALA A 13 -18.64 -26.78 11.53
CA ALA A 13 -18.26 -25.80 10.51
C ALA A 13 -18.19 -24.39 11.12
N SER A 14 -17.50 -24.25 12.25
CA SER A 14 -17.11 -22.94 12.76
C SER A 14 -15.80 -22.56 12.06
N PRO A 15 -15.73 -21.53 11.21
CA PRO A 15 -14.44 -21.05 10.75
C PRO A 15 -13.73 -20.51 11.97
N SER A 16 -12.74 -21.26 12.44
CA SER A 16 -11.84 -20.82 13.50
C SER A 16 -11.17 -19.54 13.00
N MET A 17 -11.60 -18.40 13.53
CA MET A 17 -10.86 -17.15 13.43
C MET A 17 -9.62 -17.32 14.30
N ILE A 18 -8.60 -17.99 13.75
CA ILE A 18 -7.26 -17.97 14.29
C ILE A 18 -6.76 -16.55 14.05
N ALA A 19 -6.95 -15.69 15.06
CA ALA A 19 -6.18 -14.48 15.23
C ALA A 19 -4.73 -14.88 15.54
N GLY A 20 -4.02 -15.35 14.52
CA GLY A 20 -2.60 -15.62 14.54
C GLY A 20 -1.94 -14.69 13.55
N GLY A 21 -0.78 -14.13 13.90
CA GLY A 21 0.05 -13.29 13.02
C GLY A 21 0.65 -14.05 11.82
N GLY A 22 -0.13 -14.91 11.18
CA GLY A 22 0.19 -15.55 9.92
C GLY A 22 -0.10 -14.63 8.75
N LYS A 23 0.57 -14.91 7.63
CA LYS A 23 0.34 -14.23 6.35
C LYS A 23 -1.13 -14.34 5.96
N PRO A 24 -1.77 -13.28 5.40
CA PRO A 24 -3.13 -13.39 4.89
C PRO A 24 -3.19 -14.51 3.86
N ARG A 25 -4.22 -15.37 4.00
CA ARG A 25 -4.56 -16.41 3.03
C ARG A 25 -5.95 -16.13 2.49
N CYS A 26 -6.00 -15.75 1.24
CA CYS A 26 -7.18 -15.28 0.53
C CYS A 26 -7.64 -16.36 -0.46
N PRO A 27 -8.83 -16.95 -0.24
CA PRO A 27 -9.36 -17.96 -1.15
C PRO A 27 -9.40 -17.46 -2.59
N GLY A 28 -8.87 -18.26 -3.53
CA GLY A 28 -8.91 -17.95 -4.96
C GLY A 28 -7.87 -16.93 -5.44
N VAL A 29 -6.93 -16.50 -4.59
CA VAL A 29 -5.82 -15.63 -4.98
C VAL A 29 -4.64 -16.48 -5.47
N GLN A 30 -4.03 -16.06 -6.57
CA GLN A 30 -2.89 -16.75 -7.15
C GLN A 30 -1.64 -16.64 -6.25
N SER A 31 -0.92 -17.76 -6.10
CA SER A 31 0.44 -17.75 -5.58
C SER A 31 1.43 -17.45 -6.69
N LEU A 32 2.27 -16.44 -6.50
CA LEU A 32 3.28 -15.98 -7.44
C LEU A 32 4.63 -15.88 -6.72
N THR A 33 5.74 -16.07 -7.43
CA THR A 33 7.04 -15.64 -6.90
C THR A 33 7.11 -14.10 -6.89
N PRO A 34 8.00 -13.47 -6.10
CA PRO A 34 8.14 -12.01 -6.09
C PRO A 34 8.41 -11.44 -7.49
N ALA A 35 9.29 -12.10 -8.25
CA ALA A 35 9.62 -11.69 -9.61
C ALA A 35 8.42 -11.77 -10.57
N ALA A 36 7.60 -12.84 -10.47
CA ALA A 36 6.40 -12.98 -11.29
C ALA A 36 5.35 -11.92 -10.93
N ALA A 37 5.12 -11.67 -9.63
CA ALA A 37 4.21 -10.64 -9.16
C ALA A 37 4.65 -9.24 -9.61
N CYS A 38 5.93 -8.90 -9.45
CA CYS A 38 6.48 -7.62 -9.89
C CYS A 38 6.39 -7.44 -11.41
N LYS A 39 6.68 -8.49 -12.18
CA LYS A 39 6.56 -8.44 -13.65
C LYS A 39 5.11 -8.25 -14.10
N ALA A 40 4.15 -8.90 -13.43
CA ALA A 40 2.74 -8.75 -13.74
C ALA A 40 2.19 -7.37 -13.34
N ALA A 41 2.62 -6.84 -12.20
CA ALA A 41 2.10 -5.59 -11.66
C ALA A 41 2.71 -4.34 -12.29
N THR A 42 3.92 -4.42 -12.84
CA THR A 42 4.67 -3.24 -13.27
C THR A 42 4.90 -3.24 -14.79
N GLY A 43 4.76 -2.07 -15.40
CA GLY A 43 4.96 -1.88 -16.84
C GLY A 43 6.32 -1.28 -17.23
N THR A 44 7.19 -0.97 -16.26
CA THR A 44 8.47 -0.30 -16.50
C THR A 44 9.58 -0.93 -15.67
N ALA A 45 10.83 -0.85 -16.17
CA ALA A 45 12.00 -1.37 -15.46
C ALA A 45 12.18 -0.70 -14.08
N LEU A 46 11.96 0.61 -13.99
CA LEU A 46 12.08 1.36 -12.74
C LEU A 46 11.10 0.82 -11.67
N MET A 47 9.83 0.65 -12.03
CA MET A 47 8.82 0.12 -11.10
C MET A 47 9.06 -1.36 -10.78
N PHE A 48 9.56 -2.14 -11.74
CA PHE A 48 9.97 -3.53 -11.49
C PHE A 48 11.07 -3.61 -10.43
N PHE A 49 12.13 -2.80 -10.55
CA PHE A 49 13.21 -2.77 -9.56
C PHE A 49 12.73 -2.27 -8.20
N LEU A 50 11.89 -1.22 -8.16
CA LEU A 50 11.27 -0.75 -6.92
C LEU A 50 10.43 -1.86 -6.25
N CYS A 51 9.70 -2.64 -7.04
CA CYS A 51 8.92 -3.76 -6.56
C CYS A 51 9.81 -4.85 -5.96
N MET A 52 10.84 -5.28 -6.69
CA MET A 52 11.79 -6.29 -6.20
C MET A 52 12.51 -5.83 -4.94
N ASP A 53 12.93 -4.56 -4.88
CA ASP A 53 13.57 -3.96 -3.71
C ASP A 53 12.60 -3.87 -2.51
N THR A 54 11.33 -3.56 -2.76
CA THR A 54 10.32 -3.55 -1.70
C THR A 54 10.05 -4.96 -1.17
N LEU A 55 9.93 -5.97 -2.04
CA LEU A 55 9.55 -7.32 -1.61
C LEU A 55 10.70 -8.12 -1.01
N ARG A 56 11.95 -7.89 -1.42
CA ARG A 56 13.12 -8.63 -0.90
C ARG A 56 13.33 -8.41 0.60
N GLU A 57 12.88 -7.27 1.14
CA GLU A 57 12.99 -6.95 2.56
C GLU A 57 12.12 -7.85 3.45
N PHE A 58 11.05 -8.43 2.88
CA PHE A 58 9.99 -9.08 3.65
C PHE A 58 9.68 -10.51 3.22
N THR A 59 10.23 -10.97 2.09
CA THR A 59 9.84 -12.25 1.48
C THR A 59 11.04 -13.09 1.09
N ALA A 60 10.93 -14.40 1.30
CA ALA A 60 11.83 -15.37 0.72
C ALA A 60 11.58 -15.49 -0.80
N ALA A 61 12.49 -16.14 -1.53
CA ALA A 61 12.36 -16.34 -2.98
C ALA A 61 11.15 -17.22 -3.41
N GLY A 62 10.51 -17.89 -2.46
CA GLY A 62 9.36 -18.77 -2.70
C GLY A 62 8.09 -18.01 -3.14
N ALA A 63 7.14 -18.75 -3.70
CA ALA A 63 5.86 -18.20 -4.09
C ALA A 63 4.97 -17.91 -2.87
N GLU A 64 4.29 -16.77 -2.89
CA GLU A 64 3.31 -16.36 -1.90
C GLU A 64 2.05 -15.84 -2.60
N GLU A 65 0.94 -15.74 -1.88
CA GLU A 65 -0.27 -15.14 -2.43
C GLU A 65 -0.07 -13.65 -2.75
N ALA A 66 -0.58 -13.21 -3.89
CA ALA A 66 -0.44 -11.84 -4.35
C ALA A 66 -0.96 -10.78 -3.34
N THR A 67 -1.93 -11.14 -2.48
CA THR A 67 -2.41 -10.27 -1.40
C THR A 67 -1.32 -9.93 -0.39
N LEU A 68 -0.43 -10.87 -0.07
CA LEU A 68 0.70 -10.60 0.81
C LEU A 68 1.61 -9.52 0.21
N TYR A 69 1.93 -9.60 -1.09
CA TYR A 69 2.76 -8.59 -1.75
C TYR A 69 2.11 -7.21 -1.77
N ALA A 70 0.79 -7.14 -2.01
CA ALA A 70 0.05 -5.88 -1.91
C ALA A 70 0.08 -5.31 -0.49
N LEU A 71 -0.09 -6.16 0.54
CA LEU A 71 -0.03 -5.76 1.94
C LEU A 71 1.34 -5.19 2.31
N LEU A 72 2.42 -5.89 1.95
CA LEU A 72 3.79 -5.46 2.21
C LEU A 72 4.11 -4.14 1.52
N ALA A 73 3.72 -3.98 0.26
CA ALA A 73 3.90 -2.73 -0.47
C ALA A 73 3.11 -1.57 0.18
N ALA A 74 1.88 -1.83 0.65
CA ALA A 74 1.06 -0.82 1.33
C ALA A 74 1.65 -0.41 2.68
N GLN A 75 2.14 -1.38 3.47
CA GLN A 75 2.82 -1.12 4.74
C GLN A 75 4.12 -0.33 4.54
N HIS A 76 4.92 -0.71 3.54
CA HIS A 76 6.15 0.00 3.21
C HIS A 76 5.85 1.44 2.76
N ALA A 77 4.89 1.64 1.85
CA ALA A 77 4.49 2.97 1.40
C ALA A 77 3.99 3.87 2.55
N LEU A 78 3.20 3.31 3.47
CA LEU A 78 2.72 4.05 4.64
C LEU A 78 3.86 4.49 5.55
N LYS A 79 4.80 3.58 5.84
CA LYS A 79 5.98 3.90 6.65
C LYS A 79 6.85 4.99 6.01
N THR A 80 7.00 4.99 4.68
CA THR A 80 7.78 6.05 4.02
C THR A 80 7.05 7.39 4.02
N MET A 81 5.72 7.40 3.89
CA MET A 81 4.92 8.63 4.05
C MET A 81 5.09 9.25 5.43
N GLU A 82 4.95 8.44 6.49
CA GLU A 82 5.13 8.88 7.89
C GLU A 82 6.55 9.45 8.10
N SER A 83 7.57 8.83 7.49
CA SER A 83 8.96 9.31 7.52
C SER A 83 9.13 10.63 6.75
N THR A 84 8.55 10.76 5.56
CA THR A 84 8.59 11.98 4.75
C THR A 84 7.91 13.14 5.47
N GLU A 85 6.78 12.93 6.12
CA GLU A 85 6.13 13.96 6.93
C GLU A 85 7.05 14.45 8.06
N ALA A 86 7.66 13.53 8.80
CA ALA A 86 8.58 13.87 9.89
C ALA A 86 9.78 14.70 9.38
N ARG A 87 10.38 14.29 8.25
CA ARG A 87 11.46 15.05 7.59
C ARG A 87 10.98 16.42 7.13
N THR A 88 9.79 16.51 6.56
CA THR A 88 9.18 17.76 6.08
C THR A 88 8.93 18.74 7.23
N ARG A 89 8.42 18.27 8.37
CA ARG A 89 8.28 19.10 9.59
C ARG A 89 9.63 19.64 10.06
N GLY A 90 10.68 18.82 10.03
CA GLY A 90 12.05 19.26 10.32
C GLY A 90 12.56 20.36 9.37
N LEU A 91 12.30 20.23 8.07
CA LEU A 91 12.70 21.22 7.07
C LEU A 91 11.98 22.56 7.25
N ILE A 92 10.69 22.54 7.62
CA ILE A 92 9.92 23.76 7.93
C ILE A 92 10.52 24.48 9.15
N GLY A 93 10.89 23.74 10.20
CA GLY A 93 11.46 24.29 11.43
C GLY A 93 12.92 24.76 11.30
N GLY A 94 13.69 24.20 10.36
CA GLY A 94 15.14 24.42 10.22
C GLY A 94 15.57 25.75 9.60
N GLY A 95 14.64 26.64 9.23
CA GLY A 95 14.95 28.01 8.77
C GLY A 95 15.45 28.15 7.34
N ALA A 96 15.81 27.05 6.65
CA ALA A 96 16.37 27.04 5.29
C ALA A 96 15.37 27.41 4.17
N LEU A 97 14.08 27.55 4.50
CA LEU A 97 13.00 27.73 3.54
C LEU A 97 12.44 29.14 3.56
N SER A 98 12.13 29.66 2.36
CA SER A 98 11.34 30.88 2.19
C SER A 98 9.90 30.72 2.69
N GLY A 99 9.18 31.83 2.84
CA GLY A 99 7.78 31.84 3.29
C GLY A 99 6.86 30.97 2.41
N ASP A 100 6.94 31.15 1.09
CA ASP A 100 6.12 30.41 0.13
C ASP A 100 6.43 28.90 0.15
N GLN A 101 7.71 28.53 0.32
CA GLN A 101 8.11 27.14 0.47
C GLN A 101 7.55 26.53 1.75
N LYS A 102 7.63 27.24 2.89
CA LYS A 102 7.04 26.78 4.16
C LYS A 102 5.54 26.55 4.03
N LEU A 103 4.83 27.49 3.39
CA LEU A 103 3.38 27.38 3.18
C LEU A 103 3.01 26.20 2.27
N ALA A 104 3.75 26.01 1.18
CA ALA A 104 3.55 24.88 0.27
C ALA A 104 3.77 23.53 0.97
N TYR A 105 4.79 23.43 1.82
CA TYR A 105 5.06 22.20 2.57
C TYR A 105 4.06 21.96 3.69
N ALA A 106 3.64 22.99 4.42
CA ALA A 106 2.56 22.87 5.39
C ALA A 106 1.26 22.37 4.73
N SER A 107 0.97 22.85 3.52
CA SER A 107 -0.16 22.36 2.72
C SER A 107 0.03 20.91 2.28
N CYS A 108 1.24 20.51 1.90
CA CYS A 108 1.56 19.13 1.56
C CYS A 108 1.37 18.16 2.74
N LEU A 109 1.66 18.57 3.98
CA LEU A 109 1.37 17.74 5.17
C LEU A 109 -0.14 17.47 5.29
N GLY A 110 -0.99 18.46 4.99
CA GLY A 110 -2.44 18.26 4.94
C GLY A 110 -2.86 17.25 3.86
N ASP A 111 -2.25 17.31 2.69
CA ASP A 111 -2.51 16.37 1.59
C ASP A 111 -1.99 14.95 1.91
N TYR A 112 -0.85 14.83 2.61
CA TYR A 112 -0.30 13.54 3.07
C TYR A 112 -1.26 12.82 4.03
N ALA A 113 -1.97 13.54 4.88
CA ALA A 113 -2.97 12.95 5.75
C ALA A 113 -4.06 12.18 4.98
N ASP A 114 -4.46 12.64 3.78
CA ASP A 114 -5.42 11.92 2.92
C ASP A 114 -4.82 10.64 2.33
N ALA A 115 -3.56 10.70 1.90
CA ALA A 115 -2.81 9.56 1.39
C ALA A 115 -2.59 8.49 2.49
N GLU A 116 -2.16 8.90 3.68
CA GLU A 116 -1.93 8.02 4.82
C GLU A 116 -3.20 7.35 5.32
N ARG A 117 -4.33 8.07 5.40
CA ARG A 117 -5.61 7.44 5.77
C ARG A 117 -6.00 6.36 4.77
N SER A 118 -5.85 6.64 3.47
CA SER A 118 -6.17 5.70 2.41
C SER A 118 -5.26 4.47 2.42
N MET A 119 -3.94 4.69 2.57
CA MET A 119 -2.95 3.62 2.61
C MET A 119 -3.02 2.81 3.91
N GLY A 120 -3.25 3.49 5.04
CA GLY A 120 -3.46 2.87 6.35
C GLY A 120 -4.69 1.98 6.36
N ARG A 121 -5.80 2.42 5.78
CA ARG A 121 -6.99 1.57 5.61
C ARG A 121 -6.67 0.33 4.77
N ALA A 122 -5.96 0.49 3.66
CA ALA A 122 -5.53 -0.63 2.83
C ALA A 122 -4.66 -1.64 3.61
N ALA A 123 -3.62 -1.14 4.28
CA ALA A 123 -2.62 -1.96 4.97
C ALA A 123 -3.12 -2.60 6.27
N ARG A 124 -4.00 -1.93 7.02
CA ARG A 124 -4.42 -2.35 8.37
C ARG A 124 -5.79 -3.02 8.39
N GLU A 125 -6.68 -2.70 7.45
CA GLU A 125 -8.06 -3.19 7.45
C GLU A 125 -8.35 -4.11 6.26
N LEU A 126 -8.13 -3.64 5.03
CA LEU A 126 -8.67 -4.29 3.84
C LEU A 126 -7.86 -5.51 3.40
N LEU A 127 -6.56 -5.32 3.14
CA LEU A 127 -5.70 -6.39 2.61
C LEU A 127 -5.56 -7.58 3.58
N PRO A 128 -5.45 -7.39 4.91
CA PRO A 128 -5.49 -8.51 5.86
C PRO A 128 -6.79 -9.31 5.85
N ARG A 129 -7.90 -8.71 5.41
CA ARG A 129 -9.23 -9.32 5.30
C ARG A 129 -9.57 -9.78 3.88
N CYS A 130 -8.59 -9.74 2.96
CA CYS A 130 -8.80 -10.10 1.56
C CYS A 130 -9.82 -9.21 0.82
N GLU A 131 -9.96 -7.96 1.26
CA GLU A 131 -10.89 -6.99 0.68
C GLU A 131 -10.20 -6.09 -0.37
N LEU A 132 -11.00 -5.56 -1.30
CA LEU A 132 -10.53 -4.67 -2.36
C LEU A 132 -10.03 -3.33 -1.80
N ALA A 133 -8.73 -3.07 -1.93
CA ALA A 133 -8.11 -1.83 -1.48
C ALA A 133 -7.85 -0.81 -2.62
N GLY A 134 -7.81 -1.26 -3.88
CA GLY A 134 -7.24 -0.49 -4.99
C GLY A 134 -7.86 0.89 -5.21
N LEU A 135 -9.20 1.02 -5.12
CA LEU A 135 -9.87 2.32 -5.31
C LEU A 135 -9.52 3.33 -4.21
N GLY A 136 -9.43 2.86 -2.96
CA GLY A 136 -9.02 3.70 -1.83
C GLY A 136 -7.58 4.18 -2.00
N ILE A 137 -6.66 3.26 -2.33
CA ILE A 137 -5.25 3.61 -2.57
C ILE A 137 -5.14 4.64 -3.70
N ARG A 138 -5.82 4.41 -4.82
CA ARG A 138 -5.79 5.33 -5.97
C ARG A 138 -6.28 6.72 -5.58
N ARG A 139 -7.37 6.82 -4.84
CA ARG A 139 -7.90 8.10 -4.34
C ARG A 139 -6.88 8.81 -3.44
N GLY A 140 -6.19 8.09 -2.55
CA GLY A 140 -5.13 8.65 -1.71
C GLY A 140 -3.94 9.17 -2.51
N ILE A 141 -3.55 8.48 -3.58
CA ILE A 141 -2.52 8.96 -4.51
C ILE A 141 -2.94 10.28 -5.16
N ASP A 142 -4.14 10.30 -5.76
CA ASP A 142 -4.62 11.45 -6.54
C ASP A 142 -4.87 12.69 -5.66
N LEU A 143 -5.49 12.50 -4.50
CA LEU A 143 -5.85 13.62 -3.60
C LEU A 143 -4.71 14.05 -2.67
N GLY A 144 -3.78 13.15 -2.37
CA GLY A 144 -2.66 13.45 -1.48
C GLY A 144 -1.37 13.73 -2.23
N LEU A 145 -0.78 12.69 -2.81
CA LEU A 145 0.60 12.73 -3.33
C LEU A 145 0.71 13.50 -4.66
N GLU A 146 -0.21 13.27 -5.59
CA GLU A 146 -0.25 13.98 -6.87
C GLU A 146 -0.54 15.47 -6.66
N LYS A 147 -1.52 15.79 -5.82
CA LYS A 147 -1.86 17.16 -5.44
C LYS A 147 -0.68 17.90 -4.80
N CYS A 148 0.03 17.26 -3.88
CA CYS A 148 1.24 17.83 -3.30
C CYS A 148 2.33 18.02 -4.36
N ARG A 149 2.63 17.00 -5.18
CA ARG A 149 3.62 17.08 -6.25
C ARG A 149 3.36 18.26 -7.18
N ASP A 150 2.13 18.43 -7.64
CA ASP A 150 1.76 19.50 -8.58
C ASP A 150 1.96 20.89 -7.97
N ARG A 151 1.72 21.02 -6.65
CA ARG A 151 2.04 22.24 -5.91
C ARG A 151 3.54 22.50 -5.88
N LEU A 152 4.35 21.47 -5.58
CA LEU A 152 5.80 21.59 -5.49
C LEU A 152 6.45 21.94 -6.83
N VAL A 153 5.99 21.31 -7.92
CA VAL A 153 6.44 21.61 -9.28
C VAL A 153 6.16 23.07 -9.64
N ARG A 154 4.96 23.57 -9.31
CA ARG A 154 4.56 24.95 -9.64
C ARG A 154 5.44 26.02 -9.00
N ILE A 155 5.92 25.76 -7.79
CA ILE A 155 6.76 26.71 -7.05
C ILE A 155 8.27 26.47 -7.26
N GLY A 156 8.65 25.48 -8.08
CA GLY A 156 10.05 25.10 -8.25
C GLY A 156 10.70 24.64 -6.95
N ALA A 157 9.99 23.83 -6.14
CA ALA A 157 10.48 23.39 -4.84
C ALA A 157 11.81 22.63 -4.97
N PRO A 158 12.84 22.98 -4.18
CA PRO A 158 14.13 22.33 -4.24
C PRO A 158 14.11 20.92 -3.65
N GLU A 159 15.15 20.15 -3.97
CA GLU A 159 15.46 18.92 -3.25
C GLU A 159 15.77 19.22 -1.76
N PRO A 160 15.51 18.26 -0.84
CA PRO A 160 15.08 16.88 -1.09
C PRO A 160 13.56 16.68 -1.24
N LEU A 161 12.75 17.74 -1.24
CA LEU A 161 11.30 17.60 -1.07
C LEU A 161 10.59 17.06 -2.31
N SER A 162 10.92 17.57 -3.48
CA SER A 162 10.39 17.07 -4.75
C SER A 162 10.71 15.58 -4.94
N GLY A 163 11.94 15.16 -4.62
CA GLY A 163 12.37 13.77 -4.63
C GLY A 163 11.62 12.89 -3.63
N LEU A 164 11.37 13.37 -2.41
CA LEU A 164 10.62 12.62 -1.40
C LEU A 164 9.17 12.33 -1.83
N VAL A 165 8.44 13.34 -2.30
CA VAL A 165 7.05 13.18 -2.72
C VAL A 165 6.94 12.23 -3.92
N LEU A 166 7.86 12.34 -4.88
CA LEU A 166 7.92 11.42 -6.01
C LEU A 166 8.20 9.97 -5.56
N SER A 167 9.09 9.81 -4.59
CA SER A 167 9.47 8.52 -4.00
C SER A 167 8.28 7.84 -3.31
N ASP A 168 7.49 8.59 -2.53
CA ASP A 168 6.28 8.08 -1.86
C ASP A 168 5.17 7.76 -2.86
N ARG A 169 4.96 8.64 -3.86
CA ARG A 169 4.01 8.42 -4.95
C ARG A 169 4.29 7.10 -5.66
N ASN A 170 5.54 6.81 -6.00
CA ASN A 170 5.90 5.57 -6.70
C ASN A 170 5.67 4.33 -5.81
N ARG A 171 5.94 4.42 -4.50
CA ARG A 171 5.62 3.32 -3.55
C ARG A 171 4.11 3.11 -3.39
N ALA A 172 3.34 4.18 -3.33
CA ALA A 172 1.89 4.09 -3.28
C ALA A 172 1.32 3.50 -4.58
N ALA A 173 1.84 3.92 -5.73
CA ALA A 173 1.46 3.38 -7.03
C ALA A 173 1.79 1.88 -7.13
N LEU A 174 2.95 1.45 -6.61
CA LEU A 174 3.30 0.03 -6.51
C LEU A 174 2.26 -0.74 -5.68
N ALA A 175 1.90 -0.25 -4.50
CA ALA A 175 0.87 -0.88 -3.66
C ALA A 175 -0.48 -0.98 -4.40
N TYR A 176 -0.87 0.09 -5.11
CA TYR A 176 -2.06 0.08 -5.96
C TYR A 176 -1.98 -0.99 -7.05
N PHE A 177 -0.87 -1.09 -7.78
CA PHE A 177 -0.73 -2.07 -8.86
C PHE A 177 -0.76 -3.50 -8.34
N LEU A 178 -0.04 -3.82 -7.26
CA LEU A 178 -0.07 -5.13 -6.64
C LEU A 178 -1.46 -5.48 -6.11
N SER A 179 -2.21 -4.50 -5.59
CA SER A 179 -3.59 -4.74 -5.11
C SER A 179 -4.57 -5.22 -6.18
N LYS A 180 -4.28 -4.98 -7.47
CA LYS A 180 -5.12 -5.47 -8.58
C LYS A 180 -5.08 -6.98 -8.74
N PHE A 181 -4.05 -7.62 -8.20
CA PHE A 181 -3.86 -9.07 -8.23
C PHE A 181 -4.21 -9.73 -6.88
N ALA A 182 -4.55 -8.91 -5.87
CA ALA A 182 -4.84 -9.34 -4.50
C ALA A 182 -6.31 -9.75 -4.27
N ALA A 183 -7.14 -9.71 -5.31
CA ALA A 183 -8.54 -10.12 -5.25
C ALA A 183 -8.72 -11.48 -5.93
N PRO A 184 -9.60 -12.36 -5.43
CA PRO A 184 -9.99 -13.53 -6.18
C PRO A 184 -10.48 -13.09 -7.56
N MET A 185 -9.95 -13.71 -8.60
CA MET A 185 -10.48 -13.55 -9.95
C MET A 185 -11.91 -14.08 -9.87
N VAL A 186 -12.89 -13.19 -9.75
CA VAL A 186 -14.29 -13.59 -9.89
C VAL A 186 -14.36 -14.17 -11.29
N MET A 187 -14.46 -15.49 -11.36
CA MET A 187 -14.74 -16.22 -12.56
C MET A 187 -16.14 -15.76 -12.95
N ILE A 188 -16.21 -14.75 -13.81
CA ILE A 188 -17.45 -14.35 -14.46
C ILE A 188 -17.83 -15.58 -15.30
N LEU A 189 -18.70 -16.41 -14.73
CA LEU A 189 -19.42 -17.48 -15.41
C LEU A 189 -20.62 -16.86 -16.13
#